data_AF-A0A1B3ZDU7-F1
#
_entry.id   AF-A0A1B3ZDU7-F1
#
_cell.length_a   1.000
_cell.length_b   1.000
_cell.length_c   1.000
_cell.angle_alpha   90.00
_cell.angle_beta   90.00
_cell.angle_gamma   90.00
#
_symmetry.space_group_name_H-M   'P 1'
#
loop_
_entity.id
_entity.type
_entity.pdbx_description
1 polymer ?
#
loop_
_entity_poly.entity_id
_entity_poly.type
_entity_poly.pdbx_seq_one_letter_code
_entity_poly.pdbx_strand_id
1 'polypeptide(L)' 'MPTSPQIRTGDYLRRHEREAIACHARTGIAHCIVQREGATWPAILPETEVVAGGQTLIDAIVWSTDTAETEGLDPALLA' A
#
# COMPACT_ATOMS: atom_id res chain seq x y z
N MET A 1 15.68 18.89 -23.35
CA MET A 1 14.50 19.14 -22.49
C MET A 1 14.15 17.84 -21.78
N PRO A 2 14.45 17.63 -20.48
CA PRO A 2 13.87 16.52 -19.75
C PRO A 2 12.75 17.04 -18.84
N THR A 3 11.49 16.79 -19.22
CA THR A 3 10.35 16.93 -18.31
C THR A 3 10.36 15.72 -17.39
N SER A 4 10.86 15.91 -16.18
CA SER A 4 10.90 14.89 -15.12
C SER A 4 9.49 14.30 -14.89
N PRO A 5 9.28 12.97 -15.04
CA PRO A 5 7.98 12.33 -14.78
C PRO A 5 7.61 12.24 -13.29
N GLN A 6 8.46 12.73 -12.38
CA GLN A 6 8.35 12.49 -10.94
C GLN A 6 7.17 13.22 -10.26
N ILE A 7 6.58 14.24 -10.89
CA ILE A 7 5.45 14.99 -10.32
C ILE A 7 4.11 14.22 -10.45
N ARG A 8 3.99 13.24 -11.36
CA ARG A 8 2.72 12.52 -11.61
C ARG A 8 2.46 11.34 -10.67
N THR A 9 3.49 10.80 -10.02
CA THR A 9 3.35 9.59 -9.20
C THR A 9 2.82 9.89 -7.80
N GLY A 10 3.22 11.02 -7.20
CA GLY A 10 2.83 11.39 -5.82
C GLY A 10 1.35 11.76 -5.68
N ASP A 11 0.80 12.54 -6.61
CA ASP A 11 -0.63 12.92 -6.58
C ASP A 11 -1.54 11.72 -6.81
N TYR A 12 -1.07 10.76 -7.61
CA TYR A 12 -1.81 9.55 -7.92
C TYR A 12 -1.87 8.60 -6.73
N LEU A 13 -0.76 8.40 -6.01
CA LEU A 13 -0.73 7.57 -4.81
C LEU A 13 -1.65 8.13 -3.71
N ARG A 14 -1.63 9.46 -3.50
CA ARG A 14 -2.54 10.15 -2.55
C ARG A 14 -4.02 9.97 -2.84
N ARG A 15 -4.39 9.71 -4.10
CA ARG A 15 -5.78 9.37 -4.44
C ARG A 15 -6.11 7.95 -3.99
N HIS A 16 -5.22 6.99 -4.22
CA HIS A 16 -5.40 5.59 -3.85
C HIS A 16 -5.36 5.41 -2.32
N GLU A 17 -4.52 6.17 -1.62
CA GLU A 17 -4.51 6.23 -0.16
C GLU A 17 -5.88 6.66 0.38
N ARG A 18 -6.46 7.75 -0.16
CA ARG A 18 -7.78 8.22 0.26
C ARG A 18 -8.88 7.19 -0.01
N GLU A 19 -8.80 6.49 -1.13
CA GLU A 19 -9.75 5.43 -1.47
C GLU A 19 -9.60 4.21 -0.56
N ALA A 20 -8.37 3.78 -0.29
CA ALA A 20 -8.08 2.69 0.64
C ALA A 20 -8.55 3.01 2.07
N ILE A 21 -8.32 4.24 2.55
CA ILE A 21 -8.84 4.73 3.84
C ILE A 21 -10.38 4.71 3.86
N ALA A 22 -11.03 5.15 2.78
CA ALA A 22 -12.49 5.12 2.69
C ALA A 22 -13.04 3.68 2.69
N CYS A 23 -12.37 2.75 2.02
CA CYS A 23 -12.71 1.32 2.05
C CYS A 23 -12.53 0.74 3.46
N HIS A 24 -11.44 1.06 4.15
CA HIS A 24 -11.22 0.66 5.54
C HIS A 24 -12.31 1.21 6.45
N ALA A 25 -12.61 2.51 6.40
CA ALA A 25 -13.65 3.13 7.21
C ALA A 25 -15.05 2.52 6.98
N ARG A 26 -15.34 2.04 5.78
CA ARG A 26 -16.62 1.41 5.43
C ARG A 26 -16.71 -0.06 5.86
N THR A 27 -15.60 -0.79 5.83
CA THR A 27 -15.60 -2.26 5.99
C THR A 27 -15.01 -2.72 7.33
N GLY A 28 -14.23 -1.87 7.99
CA GLY A 28 -13.41 -2.22 9.17
C GLY A 28 -12.20 -3.09 8.85
N ILE A 29 -11.93 -3.40 7.58
CA ILE A 29 -10.84 -4.30 7.16
C ILE A 29 -9.66 -3.48 6.65
N ALA A 30 -8.43 -3.86 6.97
CA ALA A 30 -7.24 -3.23 6.42
C ALA A 30 -7.18 -3.43 4.89
N HIS A 31 -6.79 -2.39 4.17
CA HIS A 31 -6.60 -2.41 2.72
C HIS A 31 -5.17 -2.02 2.37
N CYS A 32 -4.62 -2.71 1.39
CA CYS A 32 -3.29 -2.45 0.86
C CYS A 32 -3.39 -1.92 -0.57
N ILE A 33 -2.51 -0.99 -0.90
CA ILE A 33 -2.25 -0.58 -2.28
C ILE A 33 -1.13 -1.49 -2.78
N VAL A 34 -1.40 -2.22 -3.85
CA VAL A 34 -0.48 -3.21 -4.44
C VAL A 34 -0.11 -2.80 -5.86
N GLN A 35 1.18 -2.59 -6.12
CA GLN A 35 1.71 -2.28 -7.44
C GLN A 35 2.33 -3.55 -8.05
N ARG A 36 1.54 -4.27 -8.84
CA ARG A 36 2.01 -5.49 -9.53
C ARG A 36 2.96 -5.12 -10.67
N GLU A 37 3.94 -5.99 -10.91
CA GLU A 37 4.85 -5.84 -12.05
C GLU A 37 4.06 -5.85 -13.37
N GLY A 38 4.33 -4.88 -14.24
CA GLY A 38 3.63 -4.72 -15.52
C GLY A 38 2.21 -4.16 -15.44
N ALA A 39 1.66 -3.90 -14.25
CA ALA A 39 0.34 -3.29 -14.11
C ALA A 39 0.41 -1.77 -14.34
N THR A 40 -0.47 -1.26 -15.20
CA THR A 40 -0.60 0.18 -15.48
C THR A 40 -1.03 0.98 -14.26
N TRP A 41 -1.77 0.36 -13.33
CA TRP A 41 -2.35 0.99 -12.16
C TRP A 41 -2.27 0.05 -10.95
N PRO A 42 -1.97 0.57 -9.75
CA PRO A 42 -2.03 -0.21 -8.53
C PRO A 42 -3.47 -0.61 -8.21
N ALA A 43 -3.61 -1.76 -7.55
CA ALA A 43 -4.87 -2.25 -7.05
C ALA A 43 -5.01 -1.93 -5.57
N ILE A 44 -6.24 -1.66 -5.12
CA ILE A 44 -6.59 -1.60 -3.70
C ILE A 44 -7.24 -2.94 -3.36
N LEU A 45 -6.57 -3.71 -2.50
CA LEU A 45 -7.01 -5.05 -2.11
C LEU A 45 -7.17 -5.10 -0.59
N PRO A 46 -8.17 -5.83 -0.06
CA PRO A 46 -8.21 -6.10 1.37
C PRO A 46 -6.98 -6.94 1.75
N GLU A 47 -6.45 -6.70 2.94
CA GLU A 47 -5.23 -7.37 3.44
C GLU A 47 -5.36 -8.90 3.36
N THR A 48 -6.54 -9.44 3.64
CA THR A 48 -6.81 -10.89 3.56
C THR A 48 -6.58 -11.45 2.15
N GLU A 49 -6.92 -10.70 1.10
CA GLU A 49 -6.65 -11.10 -0.28
C GLU A 49 -5.17 -10.98 -0.64
N VAL A 50 -4.48 -9.97 -0.09
CA VAL A 50 -3.04 -9.82 -0.27
C VAL A 50 -2.28 -10.97 0.35
N VAL A 51 -2.62 -11.34 1.59
CA VAL A 51 -2.04 -12.50 2.29
C VAL A 51 -2.39 -13.80 1.57
N ALA A 52 -3.63 -13.96 1.10
CA ALA A 52 -4.04 -15.15 0.33
C ALA A 52 -3.32 -15.26 -1.03
N GLY A 53 -2.97 -14.13 -1.65
CA GLY A 53 -2.16 -14.09 -2.87
C GLY A 53 -0.67 -14.38 -2.64
N GLY A 54 -0.25 -14.53 -1.39
CA GLY A 54 1.09 -14.95 -0.99
C GLY A 54 2.18 -13.91 -1.25
N GLN A 55 3.43 -14.37 -1.20
CA GLN A 55 4.62 -13.50 -1.20
C GLN A 55 4.63 -12.51 -2.36
N THR A 56 4.17 -12.90 -3.55
CA THR A 56 4.13 -12.05 -4.73
C THR A 56 3.28 -10.78 -4.54
N LEU A 57 2.16 -10.86 -3.83
CA LEU A 57 1.34 -9.67 -3.55
C LEU A 57 1.86 -8.89 -2.35
N ILE A 58 2.44 -9.58 -1.36
CA ILE A 58 3.04 -8.97 -0.18
C ILE A 58 4.24 -8.09 -0.59
N ASP A 59 5.15 -8.61 -1.42
CA ASP A 59 6.31 -7.87 -1.93
C ASP A 59 5.91 -6.70 -2.85
N ALA A 60 4.69 -6.73 -3.39
CA ALA A 60 4.14 -5.69 -4.23
C ALA A 60 3.33 -4.63 -3.46
N ILE A 61 3.24 -4.72 -2.12
CA ILE A 61 2.59 -3.70 -1.29
C ILE A 61 3.43 -2.42 -1.35
N VAL A 62 2.79 -1.32 -1.75
CA VAL A 62 3.41 0.01 -1.72
C VAL A 62 2.92 0.85 -0.54
N TRP A 63 1.76 0.51 0.02
CA TRP A 63 1.16 1.19 1.18
C TRP A 63 0.04 0.35 1.79
N SER A 64 -0.23 0.51 3.09
CA SER A 64 -1.33 -0.15 3.80
C SER A 64 -2.06 0.82 4.73
N THR A 65 -3.37 0.62 4.93
CA THR A 65 -4.14 1.31 5.98
C THR A 65 -3.83 0.76 7.38
N ASP A 66 -3.21 -0.42 7.46
CA ASP A 66 -2.76 -0.96 8.73
C ASP A 66 -1.58 -0.13 9.23
N THR A 67 -1.89 0.87 10.04
CA THR A 67 -0.90 1.58 10.83
C THR A 67 -0.61 0.70 12.03
N ALA A 68 0.15 -0.38 11.82
CA ALA A 68 0.68 -1.15 12.94
C ALA A 68 1.34 -0.15 13.90
N GLU A 69 0.80 -0.04 15.11
CA GLU A 69 1.34 0.84 16.14
C GLU A 69 2.82 0.48 16.27
N THR A 70 3.67 1.42 15.90
CA THR A 70 5.13 1.22 15.83
C THR A 70 5.76 1.07 17.23
N GLU A 71 4.93 0.87 18.25
CA GLU A 71 5.29 0.69 19.66
C GLU A 71 5.84 -0.72 19.98
N GLY A 72 5.96 -1.59 18.98
CA GLY A 72 6.42 -2.98 19.16
C GLY A 72 7.72 -3.36 18.43
N LEU A 73 8.44 -2.44 17.79
CA LEU A 73 9.74 -2.79 17.20
C LEU A 73 10.75 -3.03 18.32
N ASP A 74 11.20 -4.28 18.46
CA ASP A 74 12.24 -4.67 19.40
C ASP A 74 13.50 -3.80 19.14
N PRO A 75 14.01 -3.05 20.13
CA PRO A 75 15.19 -2.21 19.95
C PRO A 75 16.43 -3.00 19.49
N ALA A 76 16.45 -4.32 19.67
CA ALA A 76 17.51 -5.18 19.14
C ALA A 76 17.55 -5.26 17.60
N LEU A 77 16.42 -4.98 16.91
CA LEU A 77 16.35 -4.95 15.45
C LEU A 77 16.74 -3.58 14.85
N LEU A 78 16.96 -2.56 15.70
CA LEU A 78 17.35 -1.21 15.30
C LEU A 78 18.88 -0.96 15.45
N ALA A 79 19.65 -1.97 15.86
CA ALA A 79 21.09 -1.88 16.15
C ALA A 79 21.98 -2.23 14.95
#